data_AF-A0A0G4JRK4-F1
#
_entry.id   AF-A0A0G4JRK4-F1
#
_cell.length_a   1.000
_cell.length_b   1.000
_cell.length_c   1.000
_cell.angle_alpha   90.00
_cell.angle_beta   90.00
_cell.angle_gamma   90.00
#
_symmetry.space_group_name_H-M   'P 1'
#
loop_
_entity.id
_entity.type
_entity.pdbx_description
1 polymer ?
#
loop_
_entity_poly.entity_id
_entity_poly.type
_entity_poly.pdbx_seq_one_letter_code
_entity_poly.pdbx_strand_id
1 'polypeptide(L)'
;MEMEYGFTTMNVVSLADLYGGKICAALDRQHPRDLFDVLNMLEKPGLTREIFDGFLCYLAGHPRPIAELLAPNWDTARIATLYQQEFSGMTQQETSLESLLSVTTLLPQALKSHFTARDRQFLLSYKQNHPDWSLYRYPEIQHLPAIRWKQRNLSALNAKNAAKFTAAVNKLERILEQCF
;
A
#
# COMPACT_ATOMS: atom_id res chain seq x y z
N MET A 1 1.65 16.96 35.51
CA MET A 1 2.04 16.96 34.09
C MET A 1 0.96 17.57 33.19
N GLU A 2 -0.31 17.16 33.27
CA GLU A 2 -1.37 17.75 32.42
C GLU A 2 -1.70 19.24 32.66
N MET A 3 -1.42 19.78 33.85
CA MET A 3 -1.67 21.21 34.13
C MET A 3 -0.50 22.16 33.79
N GLU A 4 0.64 21.62 33.32
CA GLU A 4 1.87 22.40 33.11
C GLU A 4 2.05 22.81 31.64
N TYR A 5 1.44 22.07 30.72
CA TYR A 5 1.45 22.34 29.28
C TYR A 5 0.01 22.36 28.77
N GLY A 6 -0.44 23.49 28.21
CA GLY A 6 -1.80 23.65 27.70
C GLY A 6 -2.16 22.65 26.59
N PHE A 7 -3.45 22.32 26.47
CA PHE A 7 -3.97 21.40 25.47
C PHE A 7 -4.36 22.14 24.17
N THR A 8 -4.11 21.51 23.01
CA THR A 8 -4.56 22.00 21.70
C THR A 8 -5.13 20.84 20.87
N THR A 9 -6.20 21.11 20.13
CA THR A 9 -6.81 20.16 19.19
C THR A 9 -6.45 20.55 17.76
N MET A 10 -6.05 19.57 16.94
CA MET A 10 -5.84 19.76 15.52
C MET A 10 -6.49 18.64 14.71
N ASN A 11 -6.87 18.95 13.47
CA ASN A 11 -7.35 17.92 12.55
C ASN A 11 -6.16 17.03 12.14
N VAL A 12 -6.31 15.74 12.36
CA VAL A 12 -5.36 14.72 11.93
C VAL A 12 -5.96 13.91 10.79
N VAL A 13 -5.09 13.29 9.98
CA VAL A 13 -5.51 12.41 8.89
C VAL A 13 -6.27 11.20 9.43
N SER A 14 -7.17 10.66 8.60
CA SER A 14 -7.89 9.42 8.92
C SER A 14 -6.91 8.24 9.05
N LEU A 15 -7.30 7.19 9.78
CA LEU A 15 -6.50 5.96 9.84
C LEU A 15 -6.35 5.30 8.47
N ALA A 16 -7.39 5.41 7.62
CA ALA A 16 -7.36 4.88 6.26
C ALA A 16 -6.29 5.56 5.40
N ASP A 17 -6.18 6.89 5.47
CA ASP A 17 -5.17 7.64 4.71
C ASP A 17 -3.78 7.43 5.29
N LEU A 18 -3.66 7.46 6.62
CA LEU A 18 -2.39 7.27 7.31
C LEU A 18 -1.76 5.92 6.97
N TYR A 19 -2.53 4.84 7.18
CA TYR A 19 -2.00 3.49 6.99
C TYR A 19 -2.04 3.03 5.53
N GLY A 20 -2.96 3.52 4.71
CA GLY A 20 -2.95 3.25 3.27
C GLY A 20 -1.63 3.68 2.62
N GLY A 21 -1.15 4.88 2.95
CA GLY A 21 0.16 5.37 2.52
C GLY A 21 1.33 4.57 3.10
N LYS A 22 1.31 4.28 4.42
CA LYS A 22 2.37 3.51 5.10
C LYS A 22 2.51 2.09 4.55
N ILE A 23 1.41 1.41 4.21
CA ILE A 23 1.43 0.08 3.57
C ILE A 23 2.11 0.15 2.20
N CYS A 24 1.74 1.10 1.34
CA CYS A 24 2.40 1.26 0.05
C CYS A 24 3.90 1.57 0.19
N ALA A 25 4.26 2.42 1.15
CA ALA A 25 5.64 2.73 1.47
C ALA A 25 6.45 1.48 1.92
N ALA A 26 5.86 0.67 2.80
CA ALA A 26 6.47 -0.58 3.26
C ALA A 26 6.68 -1.58 2.13
N LEU A 27 5.71 -1.72 1.21
CA LEU A 27 5.80 -2.64 0.07
C LEU A 27 6.83 -2.18 -0.99
N ASP A 28 6.97 -0.87 -1.20
CA ASP A 28 7.91 -0.30 -2.18
C ASP A 28 9.34 -0.19 -1.62
N ARG A 29 9.49 0.63 -0.57
CA ARG A 29 10.80 1.03 -0.04
C ARG A 29 11.35 0.02 0.96
N GLN A 30 10.49 -0.75 1.61
CA GLN A 30 10.82 -1.76 2.62
C GLN A 30 11.81 -1.22 3.67
N HIS A 31 11.65 0.05 4.07
CA HIS A 31 12.52 0.66 5.06
C HIS A 31 12.05 0.23 6.46
N PRO A 32 12.96 -0.05 7.43
CA PRO A 32 12.60 -0.47 8.78
C PRO A 32 11.54 0.40 9.48
N ARG A 33 11.56 1.73 9.27
CA ARG A 33 10.52 2.65 9.79
C ARG A 33 9.13 2.37 9.22
N ASP A 34 9.01 2.11 7.92
CA ASP A 34 7.71 1.79 7.31
C ASP A 34 7.24 0.40 7.76
N LEU A 35 8.18 -0.56 7.89
CA LEU A 35 7.87 -1.89 8.43
C LEU A 35 7.41 -1.80 9.88
N PHE A 36 8.04 -0.97 10.70
CA PHE A 36 7.65 -0.72 12.10
C PHE A 36 6.25 -0.13 12.17
N ASP A 37 5.96 0.88 11.36
CA ASP A 37 4.62 1.48 11.27
C ASP A 37 3.54 0.46 10.92
N VAL A 38 3.81 -0.42 9.95
CA VAL A 38 2.90 -1.50 9.54
C VAL A 38 2.81 -2.57 10.62
N LEU A 39 3.91 -2.94 11.28
CA LEU A 39 3.92 -3.93 12.36
C LEU A 39 2.99 -3.48 13.50
N ASN A 40 3.12 -2.22 13.94
CA ASN A 40 2.24 -1.66 14.95
C ASN A 40 0.78 -1.67 14.51
N MET A 41 0.50 -1.30 13.26
CA MET A 41 -0.85 -1.36 12.69
C MET A 41 -1.43 -2.77 12.71
N LEU A 42 -0.64 -3.78 12.31
CA LEU A 42 -1.05 -5.18 12.30
C LEU A 42 -1.34 -5.71 13.71
N GLU A 43 -0.61 -5.25 14.72
CA GLU A 43 -0.88 -5.58 16.12
C GLU A 43 -2.16 -4.90 16.61
N LYS A 44 -2.25 -3.56 16.48
CA LYS A 44 -3.43 -2.75 16.82
C LYS A 44 -3.48 -1.50 15.94
N PRO A 45 -4.59 -1.23 15.23
CA PRO A 45 -5.92 -1.84 15.39
C PRO A 45 -6.13 -3.15 14.61
N GLY A 46 -5.12 -3.62 13.87
CA GLY A 46 -5.26 -4.62 12.82
C GLY A 46 -5.63 -3.99 11.47
N LEU A 47 -5.48 -4.75 10.39
CA LEU A 47 -5.93 -4.30 9.07
C LEU A 47 -7.46 -4.32 9.05
N THR A 48 -8.10 -3.15 9.11
CA THR A 48 -9.56 -3.04 8.97
C THR A 48 -9.95 -2.89 7.50
N ARG A 49 -11.23 -3.09 7.17
CA ARG A 49 -11.72 -2.84 5.80
C ARG A 49 -11.49 -1.39 5.37
N GLU A 50 -11.61 -0.42 6.28
CA GLU A 50 -11.37 0.99 6.00
C GLU A 50 -9.90 1.28 5.69
N ILE A 51 -8.96 0.69 6.44
CA ILE A 51 -7.53 0.78 6.14
C ILE A 51 -7.20 0.11 4.79
N PHE A 52 -7.81 -1.04 4.52
CA PHE A 52 -7.66 -1.73 3.25
C PHE A 52 -8.19 -0.91 2.06
N ASP A 53 -9.35 -0.25 2.20
CA ASP A 53 -9.87 0.69 1.20
C ASP A 53 -8.89 1.84 0.97
N GLY A 54 -8.32 2.40 2.05
CA GLY A 54 -7.25 3.40 1.98
C GLY A 54 -6.03 2.89 1.21
N PHE A 55 -5.55 1.68 1.52
CA PHE A 55 -4.47 1.03 0.78
C PHE A 55 -4.77 0.92 -0.71
N LEU A 56 -5.97 0.48 -1.11
CA LEU A 56 -6.36 0.39 -2.52
C LEU A 56 -6.36 1.75 -3.23
N CYS A 57 -6.78 2.82 -2.55
CA CYS A 57 -6.70 4.19 -3.08
C CYS A 57 -5.25 4.60 -3.34
N TYR A 58 -4.37 4.45 -2.35
CA TYR A 58 -2.95 4.80 -2.48
C TYR A 58 -2.25 3.92 -3.52
N LEU A 59 -2.57 2.62 -3.59
CA LEU A 59 -2.09 1.68 -4.60
C LEU A 59 -2.48 2.13 -6.03
N ALA A 60 -3.74 2.54 -6.22
CA ALA A 60 -4.26 3.01 -7.51
C ALA A 60 -3.56 4.29 -7.98
N GLY A 61 -3.15 5.16 -7.05
CA GLY A 61 -2.39 6.40 -7.33
C GLY A 61 -0.86 6.22 -7.35
N HIS A 62 -0.32 5.11 -6.85
CA HIS A 62 1.11 4.95 -6.63
C HIS A 62 1.94 4.98 -7.94
N PRO A 63 3.15 5.59 -7.99
CA PRO A 63 3.97 5.61 -9.20
C PRO A 63 4.42 4.22 -9.69
N ARG A 64 4.68 3.28 -8.77
CA ARG A 64 5.01 1.90 -9.13
C ARG A 64 3.84 1.14 -9.77
N PRO A 65 4.12 0.17 -10.67
CA PRO A 65 3.12 -0.75 -11.18
C PRO A 65 2.40 -1.48 -10.05
N ILE A 66 1.06 -1.56 -10.13
CA ILE A 66 0.20 -2.21 -9.12
C ILE A 66 0.68 -3.65 -8.83
N ALA A 67 0.98 -4.40 -9.89
CA ALA A 67 1.44 -5.78 -9.78
C ALA A 67 2.75 -5.94 -8.99
N GLU A 68 3.63 -4.93 -8.97
CA GLU A 68 4.90 -4.99 -8.23
C GLU A 68 4.71 -4.72 -6.74
N LEU A 69 3.72 -3.91 -6.37
CA LEU A 69 3.35 -3.68 -4.97
C LEU A 69 2.57 -4.85 -4.39
N LEU A 70 1.70 -5.48 -5.19
CA LEU A 70 0.93 -6.66 -4.77
C LEU A 70 1.77 -7.94 -4.68
N ALA A 71 2.89 -7.99 -5.40
CA ALA A 71 3.88 -9.06 -5.31
C ALA A 71 5.29 -8.46 -5.09
N PRO A 72 5.55 -7.91 -3.89
CA PRO A 72 6.81 -7.26 -3.59
C PRO A 72 7.95 -8.28 -3.56
N ASN A 73 9.13 -7.89 -4.03
CA ASN A 73 10.34 -8.67 -3.84
C ASN A 73 11.01 -8.24 -2.52
N TRP A 74 10.83 -9.01 -1.45
CA TRP A 74 11.38 -8.69 -0.13
C TRP A 74 12.90 -8.86 -0.10
N ASP A 75 13.63 -7.75 0.02
CA ASP A 75 15.08 -7.74 0.13
C ASP A 75 15.50 -7.72 1.60
N THR A 76 15.45 -8.89 2.25
CA THR A 76 15.74 -9.03 3.68
C THR A 76 17.16 -8.62 4.06
N ALA A 77 18.13 -8.80 3.15
CA ALA A 77 19.50 -8.37 3.35
C ALA A 77 19.63 -6.83 3.39
N ARG A 78 18.95 -6.13 2.48
CA ARG A 78 18.89 -4.67 2.50
C ARG A 78 18.12 -4.15 3.71
N ILE A 79 17.01 -4.80 4.09
CA ILE A 79 16.25 -4.46 5.30
C ILE A 79 17.16 -4.56 6.53
N ALA A 80 17.93 -5.65 6.67
CA ALA A 80 18.86 -5.85 7.78
C ALA A 80 19.95 -4.77 7.83
N THR A 81 20.52 -4.40 6.67
CA THR A 81 21.49 -3.31 6.58
C THR A 81 20.91 -1.99 7.06
N LEU A 82 19.74 -1.61 6.55
CA LEU A 82 19.05 -0.37 6.93
C LEU A 82 18.63 -0.39 8.41
N TYR A 83 18.26 -1.55 8.95
CA TYR A 83 17.91 -1.68 10.35
C TYR A 83 19.08 -1.28 11.25
N GLN A 84 20.28 -1.80 10.97
CA GLN A 84 21.46 -1.50 11.76
C GLN A 84 21.89 -0.03 11.64
N GLN A 85 21.76 0.54 10.44
CA GLN A 85 22.23 1.90 10.14
C GLN A 85 21.24 2.99 10.57
N GLU A 86 19.95 2.74 10.42
CA GLU A 86 18.93 3.81 10.40
C GLU A 86 17.74 3.56 11.32
N PHE A 87 17.70 2.47 12.09
CA PHE A 87 16.56 2.14 12.95
C PHE A 87 16.93 1.64 14.35
N SER A 88 18.03 0.90 14.50
CA SER A 88 18.48 0.41 15.79
C SER A 88 18.61 1.56 16.81
N GLY A 89 17.98 1.42 17.97
CA GLY A 89 17.95 2.44 19.02
C GLY A 89 17.00 3.63 18.79
N MET A 90 16.18 3.64 17.73
CA MET A 90 15.26 4.76 17.45
C MET A 90 13.95 4.73 18.25
N THR A 91 13.51 3.56 18.70
CA THR A 91 12.21 3.37 19.37
C THR A 91 12.38 3.36 20.89
N GLN A 92 11.37 3.84 21.62
CA GLN A 92 11.39 3.80 23.10
C GLN A 92 11.39 2.36 23.63
N GLN A 93 10.57 1.50 23.03
CA GLN A 93 10.62 0.06 23.23
C GLN A 93 11.41 -0.56 22.09
N GLU A 94 12.42 -1.36 22.43
CA GLU A 94 13.26 -2.02 21.44
C GLU A 94 12.40 -2.94 20.55
N THR A 95 12.56 -2.80 19.23
CA THR A 95 11.93 -3.67 18.24
C THR A 95 13.00 -4.41 17.48
N SER A 96 13.00 -5.73 17.56
CA SER A 96 14.03 -6.55 16.92
C SER A 96 13.89 -6.57 15.39
N LEU A 97 15.00 -6.85 14.70
CA LEU A 97 15.00 -7.09 13.26
C LEU A 97 14.04 -8.24 12.89
N GLU A 98 13.99 -9.30 13.70
CA GLU A 98 13.08 -10.43 13.47
C GLU A 98 11.62 -9.99 13.48
N SER A 99 11.22 -9.14 14.45
CA SER A 99 9.88 -8.59 14.51
C SER A 99 9.55 -7.77 13.26
N LEU A 100 10.47 -6.95 12.76
CA LEU A 100 10.25 -6.20 11.51
C LEU A 100 10.18 -7.13 10.29
N LEU A 101 11.03 -8.15 10.23
CA LEU A 101 11.01 -9.11 9.13
C LEU A 101 9.73 -9.96 9.11
N SER A 102 9.06 -10.14 10.24
CA SER A 102 7.76 -10.82 10.29
C SER A 102 6.71 -10.14 9.39
N VAL A 103 6.80 -8.82 9.17
CA VAL A 103 5.91 -8.04 8.29
C VAL A 103 5.93 -8.58 6.85
N THR A 104 7.07 -9.10 6.39
CA THR A 104 7.21 -9.68 5.05
C THR A 104 6.27 -10.87 4.80
N THR A 105 5.79 -11.49 5.87
CA THR A 105 4.83 -12.60 5.85
C THR A 105 3.44 -12.15 6.30
N LEU A 106 3.35 -11.39 7.41
CA LEU A 106 2.08 -10.98 8.00
C LEU A 106 1.30 -10.01 7.11
N LEU A 107 1.96 -9.02 6.51
CA LEU A 107 1.28 -8.01 5.69
C LEU A 107 0.65 -8.65 4.44
N PRO A 108 1.34 -9.46 3.63
CA PRO A 108 0.71 -10.13 2.49
C PRO A 108 -0.48 -11.02 2.90
N GLN A 109 -0.38 -11.74 4.02
CA GLN A 109 -1.49 -12.57 4.52
C GLN A 109 -2.71 -11.74 4.91
N ALA A 110 -2.49 -10.61 5.62
CA ALA A 110 -3.56 -9.70 6.00
C ALA A 110 -4.19 -9.04 4.75
N LEU A 111 -3.39 -8.57 3.80
CA LEU A 111 -3.91 -8.02 2.55
C LEU A 111 -4.75 -9.06 1.81
N LYS A 112 -4.30 -10.32 1.77
CA LYS A 112 -5.02 -11.42 1.15
C LYS A 112 -6.38 -11.69 1.80
N SER A 113 -6.43 -11.74 3.13
CA SER A 113 -7.69 -12.04 3.84
C SER A 113 -8.77 -10.96 3.67
N HIS A 114 -8.37 -9.71 3.40
CA HIS A 114 -9.29 -8.59 3.15
C HIS A 114 -9.67 -8.40 1.67
N PHE A 115 -8.95 -9.05 0.76
CA PHE A 115 -9.13 -8.88 -0.67
C PHE A 115 -10.39 -9.60 -1.15
N THR A 116 -11.28 -8.89 -1.83
CA THR A 116 -12.54 -9.47 -2.35
C THR A 116 -12.54 -9.56 -3.87
N ALA A 117 -13.48 -10.33 -4.42
CA ALA A 117 -13.72 -10.37 -5.86
C ALA A 117 -14.07 -8.99 -6.45
N ARG A 118 -14.75 -8.14 -5.68
CA ARG A 118 -15.07 -6.76 -6.07
C ARG A 118 -13.82 -5.90 -6.19
N ASP A 119 -12.88 -6.04 -5.25
CA ASP A 119 -11.60 -5.33 -5.26
C ASP A 119 -10.73 -5.79 -6.45
N ARG A 120 -10.76 -7.10 -6.76
CA ARG A 120 -10.12 -7.67 -7.96
C ARG A 120 -10.64 -7.02 -9.24
N GLN A 121 -11.96 -6.97 -9.40
CA GLN A 121 -12.62 -6.39 -10.57
C GLN A 121 -12.32 -4.89 -10.69
N PHE A 122 -12.31 -4.15 -9.58
CA PHE A 122 -11.91 -2.74 -9.56
C PHE A 122 -10.48 -2.55 -10.08
N LEU A 123 -9.49 -3.24 -9.51
CA LEU A 123 -8.09 -3.08 -9.93
C LEU A 123 -7.85 -3.47 -11.40
N LEU A 124 -8.54 -4.51 -11.88
CA LEU A 124 -8.46 -4.91 -13.30
C LEU A 124 -9.06 -3.85 -14.22
N SER A 125 -10.29 -3.40 -13.95
CA SER A 125 -10.95 -2.36 -14.76
C SER A 125 -10.12 -1.07 -14.78
N TYR A 126 -9.56 -0.67 -13.63
CA TYR A 126 -8.67 0.47 -13.52
C TYR A 126 -7.38 0.29 -14.34
N LYS A 127 -6.72 -0.87 -14.24
CA LYS A 127 -5.49 -1.15 -14.98
C LYS A 127 -5.71 -1.28 -16.49
N GLN A 128 -6.88 -1.75 -16.90
CA GLN A 128 -7.36 -1.79 -18.29
C GLN A 128 -7.74 -0.40 -18.83
N ASN A 129 -7.61 0.65 -18.01
CA ASN A 129 -7.92 2.04 -18.36
C ASN A 129 -9.42 2.28 -18.65
N HIS A 130 -10.29 1.42 -18.12
CA HIS A 130 -11.75 1.53 -18.13
C HIS A 130 -12.28 1.31 -16.70
N PRO A 131 -11.92 2.16 -15.73
CA PRO A 131 -12.26 1.94 -14.33
C PRO A 131 -13.76 1.93 -14.12
N ASP A 132 -14.24 0.89 -13.45
CA ASP A 132 -15.57 0.89 -12.89
C ASP A 132 -15.51 1.43 -11.45
N TRP A 133 -15.76 2.74 -11.32
CA TRP A 133 -15.73 3.43 -10.03
C TRP A 133 -16.82 2.96 -9.07
N SER A 134 -17.89 2.34 -9.57
CA SER A 134 -18.94 1.78 -8.72
C SER A 134 -18.45 0.60 -7.89
N LEU A 135 -17.36 -0.06 -8.32
CA LEU A 135 -16.75 -1.17 -7.59
C LEU A 135 -15.93 -0.72 -6.38
N TYR A 136 -15.51 0.54 -6.31
CA TYR A 136 -14.78 1.07 -5.17
C TYR A 136 -15.71 1.80 -4.20
N ARG A 137 -15.44 1.69 -2.89
CA ARG A 137 -16.32 2.20 -1.83
C ARG A 137 -16.54 3.72 -1.90
N TYR A 138 -15.53 4.47 -2.35
CA TYR A 138 -15.57 5.93 -2.46
C TYR A 138 -15.26 6.36 -3.91
N PRO A 139 -16.25 6.34 -4.83
CA PRO A 139 -16.04 6.65 -6.25
C PRO A 139 -15.35 8.00 -6.52
N GLU A 140 -15.36 8.91 -5.55
CA GLU A 140 -14.76 10.24 -5.57
C GLU A 140 -13.23 10.19 -5.72
N ILE A 141 -12.58 9.05 -5.42
CA ILE A 141 -11.13 8.89 -5.61
C ILE A 141 -10.70 9.17 -7.07
N GLN A 142 -11.62 9.06 -8.03
CA GLN A 142 -11.39 9.41 -9.44
C GLN A 142 -10.94 10.87 -9.65
N HIS A 143 -11.19 11.75 -8.69
CA HIS A 143 -10.81 13.16 -8.76
C HIS A 143 -9.41 13.43 -8.18
N LEU A 144 -8.81 12.47 -7.47
CA LEU A 144 -7.52 12.64 -6.84
C LEU A 144 -6.41 12.80 -7.90
N PRO A 145 -5.47 13.76 -7.72
CA PRO A 145 -4.43 14.04 -8.70
C PRO A 145 -3.56 12.83 -9.05
N ALA A 146 -3.17 12.02 -8.06
CA ALA A 146 -2.33 10.84 -8.27
C ALA A 146 -3.02 9.76 -9.12
N ILE A 147 -4.32 9.57 -8.89
CA ILE A 147 -5.15 8.61 -9.65
C ILE A 147 -5.30 9.09 -11.10
N ARG A 148 -5.71 10.35 -11.31
CA ARG A 148 -5.80 10.96 -12.65
C ARG A 148 -4.47 10.89 -13.41
N TRP A 149 -3.36 11.13 -12.71
CA TRP A 149 -2.02 11.03 -13.28
C TRP A 149 -1.70 9.60 -13.74
N LYS A 150 -1.98 8.61 -12.91
CA LYS A 150 -1.73 7.19 -13.24
C LYS A 150 -2.60 6.73 -14.42
N GLN A 151 -3.86 7.14 -14.50
CA GLN A 151 -4.72 6.87 -15.66
C GLN A 151 -4.21 7.53 -16.95
N ARG A 152 -3.74 8.78 -16.87
CA ARG A 152 -3.11 9.45 -18.00
C ARG A 152 -1.89 8.67 -18.50
N ASN A 153 -1.07 8.16 -17.60
CA ASN A 153 0.09 7.34 -17.95
C ASN A 153 -0.29 6.00 -18.58
N LEU A 154 -1.37 5.35 -18.12
CA LEU A 154 -1.92 4.14 -18.74
C LEU A 154 -2.43 4.42 -20.16
N SER A 155 -3.16 5.51 -20.34
CA SER A 155 -3.67 5.97 -21.65
C SER A 155 -2.51 6.23 -22.63
N ALA A 156 -1.49 6.96 -22.16
CA ALA A 156 -0.29 7.25 -22.97
C ALA A 156 0.51 5.98 -23.29
N LEU A 157 0.61 5.03 -22.35
CA LEU A 157 1.28 3.75 -22.59
C LEU A 157 0.54 2.93 -23.64
N ASN A 158 -0.79 2.83 -23.57
CA ASN A 158 -1.58 2.09 -24.55
C ASN A 158 -1.42 2.69 -25.96
N ALA A 159 -1.52 4.02 -26.08
CA ALA A 159 -1.35 4.72 -27.35
C ALA A 159 0.06 4.56 -27.94
N LYS A 160 1.10 4.60 -27.10
CA LYS A 160 2.50 4.51 -27.55
C LYS A 160 2.97 3.08 -27.79
N ASN A 161 2.49 2.13 -26.99
CA ASN A 161 2.92 0.72 -27.02
C ASN A 161 1.84 -0.20 -26.43
N ALA A 162 0.85 -0.55 -27.25
CA ALA A 162 -0.25 -1.44 -26.89
C ALA A 162 0.24 -2.82 -26.40
N ALA A 163 1.30 -3.38 -27.00
CA ALA A 163 1.85 -4.67 -26.56
C ALA A 163 2.37 -4.62 -25.11
N LYS A 164 3.10 -3.56 -24.75
CA LYS A 164 3.57 -3.35 -23.37
C LYS A 164 2.42 -3.06 -22.41
N PHE A 165 1.39 -2.34 -22.86
CA PHE A 165 0.18 -2.12 -22.08
C PHE A 165 -0.52 -3.45 -21.76
N THR A 166 -0.82 -4.26 -22.77
CA THR A 166 -1.45 -5.59 -22.59
C THR A 166 -0.61 -6.50 -21.71
N ALA A 167 0.72 -6.54 -21.89
CA ALA A 167 1.59 -7.32 -21.02
C ALA A 167 1.52 -6.87 -19.55
N ALA A 168 1.39 -5.55 -19.30
CA ALA A 168 1.24 -5.02 -17.95
C ALA A 168 -0.15 -5.30 -17.33
N VAL A 169 -1.21 -5.40 -18.14
CA VAL A 169 -2.53 -5.86 -17.70
C VAL A 169 -2.47 -7.34 -17.32
N ASN A 170 -1.97 -8.19 -18.22
CA ASN A 170 -1.86 -9.64 -18.00
C ASN A 170 -0.96 -9.97 -16.80
N LYS A 171 0.10 -9.18 -16.56
CA LYS A 171 0.95 -9.33 -15.36
C LYS A 171 0.14 -9.09 -14.09
N LEU A 172 -0.71 -8.05 -14.05
CA LEU A 172 -1.55 -7.79 -12.89
C LEU A 172 -2.58 -8.90 -12.70
N GLU A 173 -3.25 -9.34 -13.76
CA GLU A 173 -4.22 -10.42 -13.72
C GLU A 173 -3.64 -11.70 -13.13
N ARG A 174 -2.45 -12.12 -13.60
CA ARG A 174 -1.75 -13.29 -13.05
C ARG A 174 -1.40 -13.14 -11.57
N ILE A 175 -0.91 -11.97 -11.15
CA ILE A 175 -0.59 -11.73 -9.74
C ILE A 175 -1.85 -11.81 -8.88
N LEU A 176 -2.97 -11.24 -9.36
CA LEU A 176 -4.23 -11.34 -8.64
C LEU A 176 -4.67 -12.80 -8.51
N GLU A 177 -4.59 -13.62 -9.57
CA GLU A 177 -4.97 -15.05 -9.52
C GLU A 177 -4.08 -15.91 -8.62
N GLN A 178 -2.79 -15.60 -8.54
CA GLN A 178 -1.84 -16.40 -7.77
C GLN A 178 -1.81 -16.00 -6.29
N CYS A 179 -1.96 -14.70 -6.01
CA CYS A 179 -1.75 -14.15 -4.68
C CYS A 179 -3.05 -13.91 -3.91
N PHE A 180 -4.18 -13.67 -4.58
CA PHE A 180 -5.44 -13.21 -3.97
C PHE A 180 -6.64 -14.07 -4.37
#